data_AF-A0AAE0C9J8-F1
#
_entry.id   AF-A0AAE0C9J8-F1
#
_cell.length_a   1.000
_cell.length_b   1.000
_cell.length_c   1.000
_cell.angle_alpha   90.00
_cell.angle_beta   90.00
_cell.angle_gamma   90.00
#
_symmetry.space_group_name_H-M   'P 1'
#
loop_
_entity.id
_entity.type
_entity.pdbx_description
1 polymer ?
#
loop_
_entity_poly.entity_id
_entity_poly.type
_entity_poly.pdbx_seq_one_letter_code
_entity_poly.pdbx_strand_id
1 'polypeptide(L)'
;VFKFENPPLHDPCAVALVVAPSLFETTPLRVDVEMKSELSAGQTVCDIWRNSGNPPNVYVATRMDVPAFWDLLLDALSRADQRSPMNTSTSSEAPLASTLVALGIGNNNNV
;
A
#
# COMPACT_ATOMS: atom_id res chain seq x y z
N VAL A 1 -2.11 6.51 -18.28
CA VAL A 1 -1.36 7.29 -17.28
C VAL A 1 -0.39 6.35 -16.56
N PHE A 2 0.90 6.72 -16.45
CA PHE A 2 2.06 6.02 -15.84
C PHE A 2 2.39 4.55 -16.20
N LYS A 3 1.53 3.81 -16.92
CA LYS A 3 1.80 2.45 -17.45
C LYS A 3 2.22 1.40 -16.40
N PHE A 4 1.80 1.56 -15.14
CA PHE A 4 1.96 0.50 -14.14
C PHE A 4 0.93 -0.60 -14.35
N GLU A 5 1.32 -1.84 -14.05
CA GLU A 5 0.40 -3.00 -14.04
C GLU A 5 -0.64 -2.88 -12.93
N ASN A 6 -0.22 -2.38 -11.76
CA ASN A 6 -1.05 -2.20 -10.57
C ASN A 6 -0.87 -0.79 -9.98
N PRO A 7 -1.87 -0.26 -9.25
CA PRO A 7 -1.73 1.01 -8.54
C PRO A 7 -0.59 0.96 -7.50
N PRO A 8 0.31 1.95 -7.47
CA PRO A 8 1.36 2.00 -6.45
C PRO A 8 0.79 2.36 -5.08
N LEU A 9 1.41 1.85 -4.03
CA LEU A 9 1.08 2.14 -2.64
C LEU A 9 2.26 2.91 -2.01
N HIS A 10 2.01 4.15 -1.58
CA HIS A 10 3.07 5.08 -1.17
C HIS A 10 3.22 5.16 0.35
N ASP A 11 2.22 5.67 1.06
CA ASP A 11 2.32 6.00 2.48
C ASP A 11 2.66 4.81 3.38
N PRO A 12 2.13 3.59 3.16
CA PRO A 12 2.52 2.42 3.94
C PRO A 12 4.01 2.07 3.87
N CYS A 13 4.72 2.47 2.80
CA CYS A 13 6.17 2.27 2.71
C CYS A 13 6.93 3.06 3.79
N ALA A 14 6.45 4.24 4.18
CA ALA A 14 7.08 5.03 5.23
C ALA A 14 6.99 4.33 6.59
N VAL A 15 5.83 3.74 6.91
CA VAL A 15 5.64 2.96 8.15
C VAL A 15 6.46 1.68 8.10
N ALA A 16 6.47 0.98 6.97
CA ALA A 16 7.23 -0.25 6.79
C ALA A 16 8.74 -0.02 6.96
N LEU A 17 9.28 1.09 6.47
CA LEU A 17 10.69 1.45 6.64
C LEU A 17 11.09 1.61 8.11
N VAL A 18 10.19 2.15 8.94
CA VAL A 18 10.41 2.30 10.38
C VAL A 18 10.34 0.95 11.10
N VAL A 19 9.35 0.11 10.76
CA VAL A 19 9.11 -1.17 11.43
C VAL A 19 10.11 -2.25 11.03
N ALA A 20 10.50 -2.28 9.75
CA ALA A 20 11.36 -3.30 9.16
C ALA A 20 12.37 -2.66 8.19
N PRO A 21 13.36 -1.90 8.68
CA PRO A 21 14.31 -1.17 7.84
C PRO A 21 15.14 -2.08 6.92
N SER A 22 15.34 -3.35 7.29
CA SER A 22 16.06 -4.33 6.47
C SER A 22 15.35 -4.68 5.16
N LEU A 23 14.06 -4.35 5.01
CA LEU A 23 13.33 -4.54 3.75
C LEU A 23 13.69 -3.48 2.70
N PHE A 24 14.43 -2.44 3.08
CA PHE A 24 14.74 -1.31 2.22
C PHE A 24 16.24 -1.16 2.02
N GLU A 25 16.62 -0.77 0.81
CA GLU A 25 17.93 -0.22 0.53
C GLU A 25 17.82 1.30 0.57
N THR A 26 18.67 1.93 1.37
CA THR A 26 18.72 3.39 1.48
C THR A 26 20.11 3.92 1.18
N THR A 27 20.18 5.09 0.56
CA THR A 27 21.43 5.79 0.26
C THR A 27 21.49 7.10 1.03
N PRO A 28 22.53 7.35 1.85
CA PRO A 28 22.73 8.67 2.48
C PRO A 28 23.14 9.69 1.43
N LEU A 29 22.26 10.67 1.18
CA LEU A 29 22.44 11.73 0.19
C LEU A 29 22.21 13.11 0.80
N ARG A 30 22.78 14.13 0.15
CA ARG A 30 22.34 15.51 0.33
C ARG A 30 21.07 15.70 -0.50
N VAL A 31 20.00 16.17 0.13
CA VAL A 31 18.73 16.50 -0.52
C VAL A 31 18.27 17.89 -0.10
N ASP A 32 17.91 18.70 -1.07
CA ASP A 32 17.33 20.04 -0.90
C ASP A 32 15.96 20.12 -1.58
N VAL A 33 15.12 21.08 -1.17
CA VAL A 33 13.82 21.34 -1.83
C VAL A 33 13.95 22.61 -2.66
N GLU A 34 13.67 22.53 -3.96
CA GLU A 34 13.68 23.68 -4.87
C GLU A 34 12.43 24.55 -4.65
N MET A 35 12.60 25.87 -4.52
CA MET A 35 11.53 26.78 -4.08
C MET A 35 11.31 28.00 -5.00
N LYS A 36 12.12 28.18 -6.04
CA LYS A 36 12.19 29.42 -6.83
C LYS A 36 12.07 29.21 -8.34
N SER A 37 12.54 28.09 -8.87
CA SER A 37 12.55 27.85 -10.32
C SER A 37 11.13 27.77 -10.91
N GLU A 38 10.94 28.29 -12.13
CA GLU A 38 9.66 28.21 -12.85
C GLU A 38 9.24 26.76 -13.17
N LEU A 39 10.22 25.88 -13.43
CA LEU A 39 9.96 24.53 -13.94
C LEU A 39 9.99 23.44 -12.87
N SER A 40 10.59 23.67 -11.71
CA SER A 40 10.92 22.61 -10.73
C SER A 40 10.67 22.98 -9.27
N ALA A 41 9.89 24.04 -9.00
CA ALA A 41 9.46 24.35 -7.63
C ALA A 41 8.73 23.13 -7.00
N GLY A 42 9.12 22.76 -5.78
CA GLY A 42 8.63 21.59 -5.05
C GLY A 42 9.44 20.31 -5.28
N GLN A 43 10.41 20.30 -6.19
CA GLN A 43 11.26 19.14 -6.42
C GLN A 43 12.20 18.90 -5.23
N THR A 44 12.31 17.63 -4.81
CA THR A 44 13.43 17.16 -3.98
C THR A 44 14.66 16.95 -4.87
N VAL A 45 15.63 17.84 -4.76
CA VAL A 45 16.89 17.79 -5.51
C VAL A 45 17.89 16.92 -4.75
N CYS A 46 18.10 15.70 -5.24
CA CYS A 46 19.04 14.75 -4.65
C CYS A 46 20.42 14.85 -5.30
N ASP A 47 21.47 15.07 -4.50
CA ASP A 47 22.87 15.09 -4.97
C ASP A 47 23.42 13.67 -5.16
N ILE A 48 22.88 12.95 -6.14
CA ILE A 48 23.22 11.54 -6.42
C ILE A 48 24.72 11.38 -6.76
N TRP A 49 25.31 12.38 -7.41
CA TRP A 49 26.71 12.38 -7.85
C TRP A 49 27.69 12.99 -6.85
N ARG A 50 27.20 13.47 -5.69
CA ARG A 50 28.00 14.06 -4.60
C ARG A 50 28.83 15.26 -5.05
N ASN A 51 28.31 16.06 -5.99
CA ASN A 51 29.05 17.16 -6.60
C ASN A 51 28.84 18.50 -5.87
N SER A 52 27.89 18.57 -4.92
CA SER A 52 27.61 19.81 -4.17
C SER A 52 28.67 20.17 -3.12
N GLY A 53 29.51 19.19 -2.72
CA GLY A 53 30.45 19.35 -1.61
C GLY A 53 29.80 19.36 -0.21
N ASN A 54 28.47 19.31 -0.13
CA ASN A 54 27.74 19.29 1.14
C ASN A 54 27.63 17.86 1.69
N PRO A 55 27.61 17.68 3.02
CA PRO A 55 27.40 16.38 3.62
C PRO A 55 25.96 15.88 3.40
N PRO A 56 25.74 14.55 3.36
CA PRO A 56 24.40 13.98 3.40
C PRO A 56 23.56 14.45 4.59
N ASN A 57 22.26 14.63 4.38
CA ASN A 57 21.31 15.05 5.42
C ASN A 57 20.11 14.09 5.58
N VAL A 58 19.88 13.19 4.63
CA VAL A 58 18.78 12.20 4.68
C VAL A 58 19.19 10.87 4.08
N TYR A 59 18.46 9.82 4.43
CA TYR A 59 18.52 8.51 3.79
C TYR A 59 17.41 8.42 2.75
N VAL A 60 17.76 8.28 1.47
CA VAL A 60 16.79 8.12 0.38
C VAL A 60 16.60 6.63 0.12
N ALA A 61 15.36 6.14 0.25
CA ALA A 61 15.03 4.76 -0.10
C ALA A 61 15.03 4.58 -1.63
N THR A 62 15.81 3.62 -2.12
CA THR A 62 16.02 3.36 -3.56
C THR A 62 15.53 1.99 -3.99
N ARG A 63 15.39 1.04 -3.06
CA ARG A 63 14.82 -0.28 -3.32
C ARG A 63 14.03 -0.78 -2.10
N MET A 64 13.07 -1.66 -2.36
CA MET A 64 12.30 -2.39 -1.35
C MET A 64 12.18 -3.86 -1.76
N ASP A 65 12.18 -4.75 -0.78
CA ASP A 65 11.70 -6.13 -0.92
C ASP A 65 10.16 -6.13 -0.97
N VAL A 66 9.61 -6.17 -2.19
CA VAL A 66 8.17 -6.05 -2.43
C VAL A 66 7.37 -7.24 -1.87
N PRO A 67 7.77 -8.51 -2.09
CA PRO A 67 7.11 -9.65 -1.46
C PRO A 67 7.06 -9.54 0.07
N ALA A 68 8.20 -9.27 0.72
CA ALA A 68 8.25 -9.16 2.18
C ALA A 68 7.44 -7.97 2.73
N PHE A 69 7.35 -6.87 1.98
CA PHE A 69 6.46 -5.76 2.30
C PHE A 69 4.98 -6.18 2.33
N TRP A 70 4.54 -6.97 1.36
CA TRP A 70 3.15 -7.46 1.31
C TRP A 70 2.85 -8.43 2.45
N ASP A 71 3.77 -9.33 2.76
CA ASP A 71 3.64 -10.24 3.92
C ASP A 71 3.46 -9.44 5.22
N LEU A 72 4.30 -8.41 5.42
CA LEU A 72 4.23 -7.52 6.59
C LEU A 72 2.92 -6.74 6.64
N LEU A 73 2.47 -6.18 5.52
CA LEU A 73 1.25 -5.38 5.45
C LEU A 73 0.00 -6.23 5.70
N LEU A 74 -0.10 -7.40 5.07
CA LEU A 74 -1.25 -8.29 5.21
C LEU A 74 -1.34 -8.90 6.61
N ASP A 75 -0.21 -9.26 7.24
CA ASP A 75 -0.18 -9.66 8.66
C ASP A 75 -0.71 -8.53 9.56
N ALA A 76 -0.21 -7.30 9.37
CA ALA A 76 -0.63 -6.16 10.16
C ALA A 76 -2.14 -5.87 10.01
N LEU A 77 -2.67 -5.96 8.79
CA LEU A 77 -4.11 -5.80 8.53
C LEU A 77 -4.93 -6.91 9.18
N SER A 78 -4.50 -8.17 9.08
CA SER A 78 -5.20 -9.29 9.72
C SER A 78 -5.27 -9.13 11.25
N ARG A 79 -4.17 -8.73 11.88
CA ARG A 79 -4.15 -8.46 13.32
C ARG A 79 -4.97 -7.24 13.73
N ALA A 80 -5.01 -6.20 12.88
CA ALA A 80 -5.82 -5.01 13.13
C ALA A 80 -7.32 -5.35 13.04
N ASP A 81 -7.73 -6.13 12.05
CA ASP A 81 -9.12 -6.56 11.85
C ASP A 81 -9.65 -7.39 13.04
N GLN A 82 -8.82 -8.26 13.63
CA GLN A 82 -9.17 -9.00 14.85
C GLN A 82 -9.47 -8.10 16.06
N ARG A 83 -8.85 -6.91 16.12
CA ARG A 83 -9.00 -5.97 17.25
C ARG A 83 -10.05 -4.90 17.00
N SER A 84 -10.23 -4.50 15.75
CA SER A 84 -11.13 -3.44 15.32
C SER A 84 -11.76 -3.84 14.00
N PRO A 85 -12.69 -4.82 14.00
CA PRO A 85 -13.29 -5.32 12.78
C PRO A 85 -14.09 -4.19 12.12
N MET A 86 -13.63 -3.73 10.96
CA MET A 86 -14.30 -2.66 10.21
C MET A 86 -15.42 -3.20 9.31
N ASN A 87 -15.36 -4.50 8.99
CA ASN A 87 -16.39 -5.21 8.23
C ASN A 87 -17.15 -6.18 9.14
N THR A 88 -17.83 -5.68 10.15
CA THR A 88 -18.86 -6.49 10.82
C THR A 88 -20.06 -6.57 9.88
N SER A 89 -20.17 -7.65 9.10
CA SER A 89 -21.46 -7.98 8.53
C SER A 89 -22.43 -8.22 9.69
N THR A 90 -23.41 -7.35 9.85
CA THR A 90 -24.66 -7.71 10.51
C THR A 90 -25.36 -8.74 9.64
N SER A 91 -24.86 -9.98 9.60
CA SER A 91 -25.53 -11.10 8.96
C SER A 91 -26.56 -11.66 9.93
N SER A 92 -27.70 -10.98 10.01
CA SER A 92 -28.98 -11.64 10.20
C SER A 92 -29.53 -11.95 8.81
N GLU A 93 -28.95 -12.93 8.11
CA GLU A 93 -29.64 -13.56 6.99
C GLU A 93 -29.86 -15.04 7.31
N ALA A 94 -31.14 -15.38 7.40
CA ALA A 94 -31.68 -16.72 7.50
C ALA A 94 -31.19 -17.62 6.34
N PRO A 95 -31.14 -18.95 6.49
CA PRO A 95 -30.53 -19.82 5.51
C PRO A 95 -31.27 -19.74 4.16
N LEU A 96 -30.49 -19.57 3.08
CA LEU A 96 -30.88 -19.42 1.67
C LEU A 96 -31.81 -20.53 1.11
N ALA A 97 -32.17 -21.55 1.90
CA ALA A 97 -33.07 -22.61 1.50
C ALA A 97 -34.56 -22.18 1.46
N SER A 98 -34.97 -21.11 2.16
CA SER A 98 -36.40 -20.72 2.23
C SER A 98 -36.86 -19.77 1.12
N THR A 99 -35.96 -19.12 0.38
CA THR A 99 -36.33 -18.09 -0.62
C THR A 99 -36.80 -18.70 -1.94
N LEU A 100 -36.37 -19.91 -2.29
CA LEU A 100 -36.80 -20.60 -3.52
C LEU A 100 -38.27 -21.07 -3.46
N VAL A 101 -38.82 -21.33 -2.26
CA VAL A 101 -40.23 -21.72 -2.10
C VAL A 101 -41.16 -20.51 -2.19
N ALA A 102 -40.72 -19.32 -1.77
CA ALA A 102 -41.54 -18.10 -1.78
C ALA A 102 -41.71 -17.46 -3.18
N LEU A 103 -40.83 -17.77 -4.14
CA LEU A 103 -40.89 -17.24 -5.50
C LEU A 103 -41.63 -18.15 -6.50
N GLY A 104 -42.21 -19.26 -6.03
CA GLY A 104 -43.04 -20.12 -6.89
C GLY A 104 -42.30 -20.76 -8.07
N ILE A 105 -40.96 -20.76 -8.07
CA ILE A 105 -40.16 -21.37 -9.13
C ILE A 105 -40.00 -22.85 -8.80
N GLY A 106 -41.09 -23.59 -9.04
CA GLY A 106 -41.16 -25.02 -8.87
C GLY A 106 -40.15 -25.75 -9.76
N ASN A 107 -39.52 -26.74 -9.15
CA ASN A 107 -38.84 -27.87 -9.79
C ASN A 107 -39.65 -28.42 -10.98
N ASN A 108 -39.09 -28.39 -12.18
CA ASN A 108 -39.56 -29.19 -13.31
C ASN A 108 -38.39 -30.03 -13.86
N ASN A 109 -38.14 -31.16 -13.20
CA ASN A 109 -37.54 -32.32 -13.86
C ASN A 109 -38.65 -33.04 -14.64
N ASN A 110 -38.67 -32.95 -15.97
CA ASN A 110 -38.97 -34.10 -16.85
C ASN A 110 -38.70 -33.78 -18.34
N VAL A 111 -38.14 -34.78 -19.04
CA VAL A 111 -37.74 -34.93 -20.47
C VAL A 111 -36.59 -34.10 -21.01
#